data_AF-A0A7X8XKJ1-F1
#
_entry.id   AF-A0A7X8XKJ1-F1
#
_cell.length_a   1.000
_cell.length_b   1.000
_cell.length_c   1.000
_cell.angle_alpha   90.00
_cell.angle_beta   90.00
_cell.angle_gamma   90.00
#
_symmetry.space_group_name_H-M   'P 1'
#
loop_
_entity.id
_entity.type
_entity.pdbx_description
1 polymer ?
#
loop_
_entity_poly.entity_id
_entity_poly.type
_entity_poly.pdbx_seq_one_letter_code
_entity_poly.pdbx_strand_id
1 'polypeptide(L)'
;MTLSLSQQVQVAARKHLPIYYASSTVSRPLLTPWNAFRELEKVELQPDGFLASPANPELVEQTAAAHLEEMQTEACWTLSDSNRRGLQALLEASQAHDFPLYIALGPVYEGLLEEPPFQACWRNLHRELADLAISCPQAHLLIDEPLGFAREDMENDVHLTRTSAPRYTEHLARQILAFRQRAVVGRPGKPFL
;
A
#
# COMPACT_ATOMS: atom_id res chain seq x y z
N MET A 1 -63.51 1.28 7.13
CA MET A 1 -62.51 2.30 6.74
C MET A 1 -61.64 1.71 5.65
N THR A 2 -61.69 2.26 4.44
CA THR A 2 -60.84 1.88 3.31
C THR A 2 -59.61 2.78 3.29
N LEU A 3 -58.42 2.19 3.36
CA LEU A 3 -57.16 2.93 3.29
C LEU A 3 -57.03 3.60 1.92
N SER A 4 -56.52 4.83 1.89
CA SER A 4 -56.19 5.50 0.63
C SER A 4 -55.06 4.77 -0.10
N LEU A 5 -54.92 5.01 -1.41
CA LEU A 5 -53.88 4.39 -2.22
C LEU A 5 -52.47 4.64 -1.67
N SER A 6 -52.20 5.86 -1.15
CA SER A 6 -50.92 6.21 -0.54
C SER A 6 -50.67 5.44 0.76
N GLN A 7 -51.71 5.21 1.57
CA GLN A 7 -51.63 4.40 2.78
C GLN A 7 -51.43 2.92 2.45
N GLN A 8 -52.07 2.41 1.40
CA GLN A 8 -51.86 1.05 0.91
C GLN A 8 -50.41 0.84 0.45
N VAL A 9 -49.84 1.79 -0.30
CA VAL A 9 -48.44 1.77 -0.73
C VAL A 9 -47.48 1.84 0.45
N GLN A 10 -47.71 2.70 1.44
CA GLN A 10 -46.87 2.78 2.64
C GLN A 10 -46.92 1.50 3.49
N VAL A 11 -48.10 0.89 3.62
CA VAL A 11 -48.26 -0.38 4.35
C VAL A 11 -47.58 -1.52 3.60
N ALA A 12 -47.73 -1.59 2.27
CA ALA A 12 -47.03 -2.57 1.44
C ALA A 12 -45.50 -2.39 1.52
N ALA A 13 -45.01 -1.16 1.42
CA ALA A 13 -43.59 -0.82 1.56
C ALA A 13 -43.07 -1.26 2.93
N ARG A 14 -43.72 -0.88 4.04
CA ARG A 14 -43.29 -1.27 5.40
C ARG A 14 -43.37 -2.77 5.67
N LYS A 15 -44.30 -3.50 5.03
CA LYS A 15 -44.48 -4.94 5.21
C LYS A 15 -43.47 -5.77 4.40
N HIS A 16 -43.01 -5.25 3.26
CA HIS A 16 -42.16 -5.99 2.33
C HIS A 16 -40.71 -5.48 2.25
N LEU A 17 -40.41 -4.22 2.62
CA LEU A 17 -39.02 -3.73 2.74
C LEU A 17 -38.14 -4.47 3.78
N PRO A 18 -38.65 -4.94 4.94
CA PRO A 18 -37.80 -5.60 5.94
C PRO A 18 -37.15 -6.89 5.42
N ILE A 19 -37.74 -7.52 4.40
CA ILE A 19 -37.21 -8.74 3.78
C ILE A 19 -35.95 -8.44 2.94
N TYR A 20 -35.83 -7.22 2.41
CA TYR A 20 -34.65 -6.80 1.63
C TYR A 20 -33.42 -6.51 2.49
N TYR A 21 -33.60 -6.16 3.77
CA TYR A 21 -32.50 -5.93 4.70
C TYR A 21 -32.02 -7.20 5.42
N ALA A 22 -32.87 -8.24 5.49
CA ALA A 22 -32.58 -9.44 6.30
C ALA A 22 -31.81 -10.55 5.55
N SER A 23 -31.66 -10.48 4.22
CA SER A 23 -30.91 -11.46 3.44
C SER A 23 -29.73 -10.80 2.71
N SER A 24 -28.51 -11.11 3.16
CA SER A 24 -27.25 -10.68 2.53
C SER A 24 -27.12 -11.14 1.07
N THR A 25 -27.89 -12.14 0.65
CA THR A 25 -27.92 -12.69 -0.71
C THR A 25 -28.70 -11.82 -1.69
N VAL A 26 -29.76 -11.14 -1.23
CA VAL A 26 -30.59 -10.26 -2.08
C VAL A 26 -30.13 -8.81 -2.00
N SER A 27 -29.63 -8.37 -0.83
CA SER A 27 -29.14 -7.00 -0.67
C SER A 27 -27.83 -6.75 -1.40
N ARG A 28 -26.91 -7.73 -1.47
CA ARG A 28 -25.62 -7.58 -2.17
C ARG A 28 -25.76 -7.15 -3.63
N PRO A 29 -26.43 -7.87 -4.54
CA PRO A 29 -26.48 -7.48 -5.95
C PRO A 29 -27.24 -6.18 -6.21
N LEU A 30 -28.09 -5.71 -5.28
CA LEU A 30 -28.82 -4.44 -5.39
C LEU A 30 -28.05 -3.26 -4.78
N LEU A 31 -27.34 -3.48 -3.68
CA LEU A 31 -26.51 -2.47 -3.02
C LEU A 31 -25.11 -2.37 -3.63
N THR A 32 -24.58 -3.43 -4.25
CA THR A 32 -23.26 -3.42 -4.88
C THR A 32 -23.18 -2.39 -6.02
N PRO A 33 -24.14 -2.29 -6.95
CA PRO A 33 -24.14 -1.22 -7.95
C PRO A 33 -24.26 0.15 -7.29
N TRP A 34 -25.20 0.32 -6.35
CA TRP A 34 -25.44 1.61 -5.69
C TRP A 34 -24.22 2.09 -4.90
N ASN A 35 -23.59 1.21 -4.13
CA ASN A 35 -22.38 1.51 -3.38
C ASN A 35 -21.20 1.71 -4.34
N ALA A 36 -21.07 0.92 -5.41
CA ALA A 36 -20.05 1.15 -6.43
C ALA A 36 -20.21 2.52 -7.10
N PHE A 37 -21.44 2.94 -7.42
CA PHE A 37 -21.72 4.28 -7.95
C PHE A 37 -21.37 5.38 -6.94
N ARG A 38 -21.72 5.20 -5.66
CA ARG A 38 -21.36 6.16 -4.59
C ARG A 38 -19.86 6.23 -4.33
N GLU A 39 -19.13 5.13 -4.47
CA GLU A 39 -17.66 5.15 -4.39
C GLU A 39 -17.05 5.77 -5.65
N LEU A 40 -17.63 5.56 -6.83
CA LEU A 40 -17.24 6.23 -8.07
C LEU A 40 -17.49 7.75 -8.03
N GLU A 41 -18.52 8.22 -7.33
CA GLU A 41 -18.77 9.66 -7.11
C GLU A 41 -17.68 10.33 -6.26
N LYS A 42 -16.99 9.57 -5.40
CA LYS A 42 -15.84 10.07 -4.61
C LYS A 42 -14.53 10.01 -5.38
N VAL A 43 -14.51 9.33 -6.52
CA VAL A 43 -13.34 9.18 -7.38
C VAL A 43 -13.26 10.40 -8.28
N GLU A 44 -12.47 11.38 -7.87
CA GLU A 44 -12.13 12.52 -8.71
C GLU A 44 -11.03 12.12 -9.69
N LEU A 45 -11.38 11.98 -10.96
CA LEU A 45 -10.40 11.76 -12.04
C LEU A 45 -9.88 13.10 -12.54
N GLN A 46 -8.56 13.23 -12.62
CA GLN A 46 -7.88 14.37 -13.23
C GLN A 46 -7.94 14.29 -14.77
N PRO A 47 -7.76 15.42 -15.49
CA PRO A 47 -7.86 15.45 -16.96
C PRO A 47 -6.92 14.50 -17.72
N ASP A 48 -5.87 14.01 -17.06
CA ASP A 48 -4.91 13.04 -17.61
C ASP A 48 -5.29 11.57 -17.33
N GLY A 49 -6.46 11.33 -16.76
CA GLY A 49 -7.01 9.99 -16.54
C GLY A 49 -6.54 9.31 -15.26
N PHE A 50 -5.74 9.99 -14.43
CA PHE A 50 -5.33 9.47 -13.12
C PHE A 50 -6.25 9.96 -12.00
N LEU A 51 -6.31 9.20 -10.92
CA LEU A 51 -7.02 9.60 -9.70
C LEU A 51 -6.37 10.84 -9.07
N ALA A 52 -7.20 11.71 -8.51
CA ALA A 52 -6.75 12.72 -7.57
C ALA A 52 -6.15 12.03 -6.34
N SER A 53 -5.04 12.58 -5.86
CA SER A 53 -4.29 12.09 -4.71
C SER A 53 -3.89 13.32 -3.89
N PRO A 54 -4.89 13.98 -3.27
CA PRO A 54 -4.68 15.20 -2.51
C PRO A 54 -4.02 14.88 -1.16
N ALA A 55 -3.25 15.85 -0.65
CA ALA A 55 -2.70 15.74 0.70
C ALA A 55 -3.82 15.68 1.74
N ASN A 56 -3.64 14.87 2.78
CA ASN A 56 -4.57 14.81 3.89
C ASN A 56 -3.82 14.76 5.25
N PRO A 57 -3.33 15.92 5.72
CA PRO A 57 -2.54 16.00 6.95
C PRO A 57 -3.23 15.41 8.19
N GLU A 58 -4.54 15.58 8.31
CA GLU A 58 -5.32 15.06 9.45
C GLU A 58 -5.38 13.53 9.42
N LEU A 59 -5.61 12.94 8.24
CA LEU A 59 -5.64 11.49 8.09
C LEU A 59 -4.26 10.88 8.33
N VAL A 60 -3.19 11.53 7.87
CA VAL A 60 -1.81 11.11 8.12
C VAL A 60 -1.54 10.97 9.62
N GLU A 61 -1.90 11.98 10.40
CA GLU A 61 -1.70 11.92 11.87
C GLU A 61 -2.56 10.83 12.52
N GLN A 62 -3.81 10.67 12.06
CA GLN A 62 -4.72 9.64 12.56
C GLN A 62 -4.22 8.22 12.27
N THR A 63 -3.79 7.94 11.05
CA THR A 63 -3.30 6.61 10.67
C THR A 63 -1.93 6.32 11.26
N ALA A 64 -1.04 7.32 11.36
CA ALA A 64 0.23 7.20 12.07
C ALA A 64 0.03 6.81 13.53
N ALA A 65 -0.89 7.48 14.24
CA ALA A 65 -1.21 7.15 15.63
C ALA A 65 -1.77 5.73 15.77
N ALA A 66 -2.69 5.33 14.88
CA ALA A 66 -3.27 3.99 14.88
C ALA A 66 -2.22 2.89 14.63
N HIS A 67 -1.33 3.08 13.66
CA HIS A 67 -0.24 2.13 13.40
C HIS A 67 0.76 2.07 14.56
N LEU A 68 1.06 3.19 15.23
CA LEU A 68 1.91 3.17 16.42
C LEU A 68 1.27 2.38 17.57
N GLU A 69 -0.03 2.53 17.79
CA GLU A 69 -0.76 1.75 18.80
C GLU A 69 -0.72 0.24 18.47
N GLU A 70 -0.91 -0.13 17.20
CA GLU A 70 -0.77 -1.50 16.73
C GLU A 70 0.66 -2.05 16.96
N MET A 71 1.69 -1.29 16.59
CA MET A 71 3.09 -1.68 16.77
C MET A 71 3.51 -1.80 18.25
N GLN A 72 2.85 -1.07 19.15
CA GLN A 72 3.10 -1.16 20.59
C GLN A 72 2.43 -2.39 21.22
N THR A 73 1.30 -2.82 20.67
CA THR A 73 0.49 -3.91 21.22
C THR A 73 0.85 -5.27 20.62
N GLU A 74 1.35 -5.31 19.39
CA GLU A 74 1.79 -6.54 18.74
C GLU A 74 3.25 -6.87 19.08
N ALA A 75 3.46 -8.06 19.67
CA ALA A 75 4.76 -8.46 20.23
C ALA A 75 5.90 -8.60 19.21
N CYS A 76 5.58 -8.75 17.91
CA CYS A 76 6.58 -8.74 16.84
C CYS A 76 5.90 -8.59 15.47
N TRP A 77 6.07 -7.43 14.84
CA TRP A 77 5.69 -7.25 13.44
C TRP A 77 6.64 -8.09 12.56
N THR A 78 6.09 -9.08 11.86
CA THR A 78 6.82 -9.97 10.95
C THR A 78 6.09 -10.03 9.61
N LEU A 79 6.80 -10.39 8.53
CA LEU A 79 6.13 -10.59 7.25
C LEU A 79 5.08 -11.71 7.38
N SER A 80 3.84 -11.37 7.05
CA SER A 80 2.76 -12.36 6.97
C SER A 80 3.14 -13.50 6.04
N ASP A 81 2.62 -14.70 6.31
CA ASP A 81 2.88 -15.88 5.47
C ASP A 81 2.53 -15.67 4.00
N SER A 82 1.48 -14.87 3.74
CA SER A 82 1.08 -14.53 2.37
C SER A 82 2.13 -13.66 1.69
N ASN A 83 2.62 -12.63 2.36
CA ASN A 83 3.67 -11.74 1.82
C ASN A 83 4.99 -12.49 1.64
N ARG A 84 5.34 -13.37 2.59
CA ARG A 84 6.54 -14.22 2.50
C ARG A 84 6.49 -15.12 1.28
N ARG A 85 5.38 -15.82 1.04
CA ARG A 85 5.20 -16.66 -0.16
C ARG A 85 5.25 -15.85 -1.45
N GLY A 86 4.62 -14.68 -1.46
CA GLY A 86 4.66 -13.77 -2.62
C GLY A 86 6.08 -13.34 -2.96
N LEU A 87 6.86 -12.94 -1.95
CA LEU A 87 8.26 -12.55 -2.13
C LEU A 87 9.12 -13.73 -2.61
N GLN A 88 8.92 -14.92 -2.02
CA GLN A 88 9.62 -16.13 -2.46
C GLN A 88 9.36 -16.44 -3.94
N ALA A 89 8.12 -16.32 -4.40
CA ALA A 89 7.78 -16.52 -5.81
C ALA A 89 8.46 -15.51 -6.75
N LEU A 90 8.60 -14.25 -6.30
CA LEU A 90 9.35 -13.23 -7.06
C LEU A 90 10.85 -13.54 -7.12
N LEU A 91 11.44 -14.03 -6.03
CA LEU A 91 12.85 -14.45 -6.00
C LEU A 91 13.11 -15.64 -6.94
N GLU A 92 12.24 -16.65 -6.90
CA GLU A 92 12.30 -17.81 -7.79
C GLU A 92 12.16 -17.41 -9.27
N ALA A 93 11.20 -16.53 -9.58
CA ALA A 93 11.03 -16.01 -10.94
C ALA A 93 12.24 -15.19 -11.41
N SER A 94 12.78 -14.34 -10.54
CA SER A 94 13.98 -13.52 -10.81
C SER A 94 15.18 -14.40 -11.14
N GLN A 95 15.38 -15.48 -10.39
CA GLN A 95 16.45 -16.44 -10.65
C GLN A 95 16.21 -17.27 -11.92
N ALA A 96 14.98 -17.74 -12.15
CA ALA A 96 14.64 -18.57 -13.31
C ALA A 96 14.71 -17.81 -14.64
N HIS A 97 14.43 -16.50 -14.62
CA HIS A 97 14.36 -15.66 -15.82
C HIS A 97 15.48 -14.61 -15.92
N ASP A 98 16.47 -14.68 -15.01
CA ASP A 98 17.67 -13.82 -14.99
C ASP A 98 17.38 -12.31 -15.08
N PHE A 99 16.41 -11.83 -14.31
CA PHE A 99 16.14 -10.39 -14.17
C PHE A 99 16.48 -9.91 -12.76
N PRO A 100 17.02 -8.69 -12.59
CA PRO A 100 17.29 -8.14 -11.27
C PRO A 100 15.98 -7.81 -10.55
N LEU A 101 15.88 -8.21 -9.29
CA LEU A 101 14.77 -7.86 -8.40
C LEU A 101 15.26 -6.79 -7.41
N TYR A 102 14.64 -5.61 -7.48
CA TYR A 102 14.93 -4.52 -6.55
C TYR A 102 13.82 -4.42 -5.50
N ILE A 103 14.19 -4.48 -4.24
CA ILE A 103 13.28 -4.41 -3.08
C ILE A 103 13.55 -3.07 -2.38
N ALA A 104 12.51 -2.28 -2.14
CA ALA A 104 12.60 -1.00 -1.46
C ALA A 104 11.55 -0.88 -0.37
N LEU A 105 11.88 -0.15 0.68
CA LEU A 105 10.93 0.25 1.72
C LEU A 105 10.14 1.46 1.21
N GLY A 106 8.82 1.41 1.34
CA GLY A 106 7.93 2.50 0.96
C GLY A 106 8.22 3.81 1.72
N PRO A 107 7.76 4.95 1.18
CA PRO A 107 7.81 6.21 1.90
C PRO A 107 6.92 6.16 3.14
N VAL A 108 7.28 6.93 4.16
CA VAL A 108 6.50 7.02 5.41
C VAL A 108 6.42 8.46 5.90
N TYR A 109 5.45 8.72 6.75
CA TYR A 109 5.37 10.00 7.46
C TYR A 109 6.62 10.18 8.34
N GLU A 110 7.29 11.32 8.18
CA GLU A 110 8.55 11.61 8.88
C GLU A 110 8.41 11.58 10.41
N GLY A 111 7.22 11.89 10.94
CA GLY A 111 6.94 11.80 12.37
C GLY A 111 7.04 10.39 12.94
N LEU A 112 6.95 9.34 12.11
CA LEU A 112 7.13 7.96 12.54
C LEU A 112 8.61 7.57 12.71
N LEU A 113 9.54 8.25 12.04
CA LEU A 113 10.95 7.83 11.99
C LEU A 113 11.63 7.87 13.36
N GLU A 114 11.19 8.79 14.23
CA GLU A 114 11.74 8.97 15.57
C GLU A 114 11.06 8.07 16.62
N GLU A 115 10.00 7.35 16.25
CA GLU A 115 9.20 6.58 17.19
C GLU A 115 9.81 5.19 17.45
N PRO A 116 10.18 4.85 18.70
CA PRO A 116 10.83 3.58 19.00
C PRO A 116 10.08 2.31 18.55
N PRO A 117 8.73 2.24 18.63
CA PRO A 117 7.97 1.09 18.11
C PRO A 117 8.12 0.94 16.60
N PHE A 118 8.03 2.04 15.85
CA PHE A 118 8.25 2.05 14.40
C PHE A 118 9.68 1.63 14.06
N GLN A 119 10.67 2.16 14.80
CA GLN A 119 12.06 1.79 14.64
C GLN A 119 12.33 0.30 14.85
N ALA A 120 11.69 -0.31 15.84
CA ALA A 120 11.79 -1.75 16.08
C ALA A 120 11.12 -2.55 14.95
N CYS A 121 9.93 -2.13 14.51
CA CYS A 121 9.19 -2.75 13.42
C CYS A 121 10.01 -2.78 12.12
N TRP A 122 10.50 -1.63 11.64
CA TRP A 122 11.20 -1.59 10.36
C TRP A 122 12.54 -2.32 10.42
N ARG A 123 13.28 -2.30 11.54
CA ARG A 123 14.53 -3.08 11.69
C ARG A 123 14.28 -4.58 11.58
N ASN A 124 13.18 -5.08 12.16
CA ASN A 124 12.79 -6.48 12.05
C ASN A 124 12.44 -6.83 10.60
N LEU A 125 11.60 -6.02 9.95
CA LEU A 125 11.25 -6.19 8.54
C LEU A 125 12.49 -6.16 7.63
N HIS A 126 13.37 -5.18 7.81
CA HIS A 126 14.61 -5.05 7.04
C HIS A 126 15.49 -6.28 7.19
N ARG A 127 15.67 -6.80 8.42
CA ARG A 127 16.41 -8.04 8.66
C ARG A 127 15.78 -9.22 7.91
N GLU A 128 14.46 -9.40 8.00
CA GLU A 128 13.78 -10.48 7.27
C GLU A 128 13.92 -10.36 5.74
N LEU A 129 13.81 -9.15 5.19
CA LEU A 129 14.01 -8.90 3.77
C LEU A 129 15.45 -9.16 3.34
N ALA A 130 16.43 -8.75 4.16
CA ALA A 130 17.85 -9.01 3.91
C ALA A 130 18.15 -10.52 3.92
N ASP A 131 17.63 -11.26 4.89
CA ASP A 131 17.80 -12.71 4.98
C ASP A 131 17.23 -13.43 3.75
N LEU A 132 16.06 -13.00 3.27
CA LEU A 132 15.46 -13.52 2.04
C LEU A 132 16.30 -13.16 0.81
N ALA A 133 16.76 -11.91 0.70
CA ALA A 133 17.56 -11.46 -0.44
C ALA A 133 18.93 -12.15 -0.53
N ILE A 134 19.56 -12.52 0.60
CA ILE A 134 20.84 -13.25 0.62
C ILE A 134 20.78 -14.57 -0.17
N SER A 135 19.61 -15.21 -0.19
CA SER A 135 19.42 -16.48 -0.91
C SER A 135 19.37 -16.34 -2.44
N CYS A 136 19.26 -15.12 -2.97
CA CYS A 136 19.06 -14.85 -4.39
C CYS A 136 20.05 -13.78 -4.89
N PRO A 137 21.07 -14.14 -5.70
CA PRO A 137 22.05 -13.18 -6.23
C PRO A 137 21.44 -12.03 -7.05
N GLN A 138 20.26 -12.23 -7.63
CA GLN A 138 19.52 -11.23 -8.39
C GLN A 138 18.70 -10.26 -7.51
N ALA A 139 18.55 -10.53 -6.22
CA ALA A 139 17.77 -9.71 -5.30
C ALA A 139 18.63 -8.62 -4.66
N HIS A 140 18.11 -7.39 -4.64
CA HIS A 140 18.84 -6.21 -4.21
C HIS A 140 17.95 -5.33 -3.34
N LEU A 141 18.32 -5.20 -2.07
CA LEU A 141 17.69 -4.24 -1.16
C LEU A 141 18.27 -2.84 -1.42
N LEU A 142 17.41 -1.88 -1.73
CA LEU A 142 17.82 -0.56 -2.21
C LEU A 142 18.05 0.47 -1.08
N ILE A 143 17.27 0.37 -0.01
CA ILE A 143 17.16 1.37 1.04
C ILE A 143 17.43 0.73 2.40
N ASP A 144 18.40 1.25 3.13
CA ASP A 144 18.73 0.81 4.49
C ASP A 144 17.77 1.39 5.55
N GLU A 145 17.21 2.59 5.31
CA GLU A 145 16.29 3.29 6.22
C GLU A 145 15.09 3.92 5.48
N PRO A 146 13.85 3.83 6.01
CA PRO A 146 12.68 4.42 5.36
C PRO A 146 12.83 5.92 5.05
N LEU A 147 12.35 6.36 3.88
CA LEU A 147 12.40 7.77 3.51
C LEU A 147 11.17 8.51 4.07
N GLY A 148 11.42 9.51 4.91
CA GLY A 148 10.40 10.35 5.53
C GLY A 148 9.86 11.45 4.60
N PHE A 149 8.56 11.73 4.75
CA PHE A 149 7.86 12.83 4.09
C PHE A 149 7.00 13.60 5.10
N ALA A 150 6.90 14.91 4.93
CA ALA A 150 6.00 15.75 5.70
C ALA A 150 4.53 15.35 5.43
N ARG A 151 3.64 15.53 6.40
CA ARG A 151 2.22 15.16 6.25
C ARG A 151 1.51 15.89 5.10
N GLU A 152 1.99 17.08 4.74
CA GLU A 152 1.50 17.86 3.60
C GLU A 152 1.88 17.25 2.23
N ASP A 153 2.82 16.31 2.20
CA ASP A 153 3.23 15.56 1.02
C ASP A 153 2.49 14.22 0.88
N MET A 154 1.55 13.89 1.79
CA MET A 154 1.02 12.53 1.96
C MET A 154 -0.52 12.43 1.95
N GLU A 155 -1.05 11.32 1.44
CA GLU A 155 -2.48 10.96 1.49
C GLU A 155 -2.87 10.30 2.83
N ASN A 156 -1.94 9.51 3.38
CA ASN A 156 -1.95 8.90 4.70
C ASN A 156 -0.49 8.63 5.10
N ASP A 157 -0.24 8.07 6.26
CA ASP A 157 1.11 7.88 6.80
C ASP A 157 2.07 6.98 5.98
N VAL A 158 1.61 6.29 4.93
CA VAL A 158 2.45 5.44 4.06
C VAL A 158 2.25 5.67 2.55
N HIS A 159 1.38 6.60 2.15
CA HIS A 159 1.13 6.92 0.74
C HIS A 159 1.41 8.39 0.44
N LEU A 160 2.21 8.64 -0.61
CA LEU A 160 2.52 9.98 -1.08
C LEU A 160 1.40 10.53 -1.95
N THR A 161 1.26 11.85 -1.89
CA THR A 161 0.52 12.56 -2.92
C THR A 161 1.19 12.38 -4.28
N ARG A 162 0.38 12.53 -5.34
CA ARG A 162 0.86 12.52 -6.71
C ARG A 162 1.98 13.53 -6.98
N THR A 163 1.92 14.72 -6.37
CA THR A 163 2.92 15.77 -6.54
C THR A 163 4.25 15.44 -5.88
N SER A 164 4.23 14.64 -4.82
CA SER A 164 5.42 14.32 -4.03
C SER A 164 6.03 12.95 -4.39
N ALA A 165 5.25 12.05 -5.02
CA ALA A 165 5.71 10.76 -5.56
C ALA A 165 6.94 10.83 -6.50
N PRO A 166 7.11 11.86 -7.36
CA PRO A 166 8.32 12.00 -8.18
C PRO A 166 9.61 12.07 -7.34
N ARG A 167 9.59 12.72 -6.17
CA ARG A 167 10.76 12.83 -5.27
C ARG A 167 11.24 11.45 -4.80
N TYR A 168 10.31 10.59 -4.41
CA TYR A 168 10.62 9.21 -4.02
C TYR A 168 11.06 8.37 -5.23
N THR A 169 10.42 8.55 -6.37
CA THR A 169 10.78 7.85 -7.62
C THR A 169 12.21 8.18 -8.06
N GLU A 170 12.60 9.45 -8.02
CA GLU A 170 13.96 9.90 -8.33
C GLU A 170 15.00 9.37 -7.33
N HIS A 171 14.61 9.23 -6.05
CA HIS A 171 15.45 8.61 -5.04
C HIS A 171 15.72 7.13 -5.37
N LEU A 172 14.68 6.36 -5.65
CA LEU A 172 14.81 4.96 -6.05
C LEU A 172 15.59 4.78 -7.35
N ALA A 173 15.30 5.60 -8.36
CA ALA A 173 15.99 5.54 -9.65
C ALA A 173 17.51 5.75 -9.48
N ARG A 174 17.93 6.70 -8.63
CA ARG A 174 19.34 6.92 -8.32
C ARG A 174 19.99 5.71 -7.66
N GLN A 175 19.31 5.06 -6.72
CA GLN A 175 19.85 3.86 -6.06
C GLN A 175 19.97 2.68 -7.02
N ILE A 176 18.96 2.45 -7.85
CA ILE A 176 18.99 1.41 -8.90
C ILE A 176 20.16 1.66 -9.85
N LEU A 177 20.33 2.91 -10.33
CA LEU A 177 21.44 3.26 -11.22
C LEU A 177 22.80 3.05 -10.55
N ALA A 178 22.96 3.46 -9.29
CA ALA A 178 24.19 3.24 -8.52
C ALA A 178 24.49 1.74 -8.32
N PHE A 179 23.46 0.92 -8.12
CA PHE A 179 23.62 -0.54 -8.05
C PHE A 179 24.13 -1.10 -9.39
N ARG A 180 23.50 -0.72 -10.50
CA ARG A 180 23.90 -1.17 -11.84
C ARG A 180 25.34 -0.76 -12.18
N GLN A 181 25.78 0.43 -11.79
CA GLN A 181 27.16 0.89 -11.99
C GLN A 181 28.17 0.06 -11.20
N ARG A 182 27.88 -0.26 -9.92
CA ARG A 182 28.74 -1.14 -9.10
C ARG A 182 28.86 -2.55 -9.69
N ALA A 183 27.78 -3.11 -10.22
CA ALA A 183 27.80 -4.41 -10.90
C ALA A 183 28.66 -4.44 -12.17
N VAL A 184 28.79 -3.30 -12.87
CA VAL A 184 29.67 -3.17 -14.04
C VAL A 184 31.14 -3.06 -13.64
N VAL A 185 31.45 -2.32 -12.57
CA VAL A 185 32.83 -2.09 -12.10
C VAL A 185 33.40 -3.30 -11.33
N GLY A 186 32.55 -4.09 -10.67
CA GLY A 186 32.94 -5.29 -9.91
C GLY A 186 33.28 -6.53 -10.73
N ARG A 187 33.30 -6.46 -12.08
CA ARG A 187 33.79 -7.55 -12.94
C ARG A 187 35.31 -7.40 -13.12
N PRO A 188 36.16 -8.26 -12.52
CA PRO A 188 37.58 -8.25 -12.84
C PRO A 188 37.77 -8.74 -14.27
N GLY A 189 38.35 -7.90 -15.12
CA GLY A 189 39.05 -8.29 -16.35
C GLY A 189 38.24 -9.09 -17.39
N LYS A 190 37.65 -8.37 -18.34
CA LYS A 190 37.83 -8.74 -19.75
C LYS A 190 38.31 -7.51 -20.50
N PRO A 191 39.59 -7.44 -20.89
CA PRO A 191 40.01 -6.44 -21.86
C PRO A 191 39.32 -6.76 -23.18
N PHE A 192 38.73 -5.75 -23.81
CA PHE A 192 38.36 -5.83 -25.21
C PHE A 192 39.65 -5.92 -26.02
N LEU A 193 39.82 -7.03 -26.74
CA LEU A 193 40.60 -7.08 -27.97
C LEU A 193 39.65 -6.80 -29.13
#